data_AF-A0A521M7Y0-F1
#
_entry.id   AF-A0A521M7Y0-F1
#
_cell.length_a   1.000
_cell.length_b   1.000
_cell.length_c   1.000
_cell.angle_alpha   90.00
_cell.angle_beta   90.00
_cell.angle_gamma   90.00
#
_symmetry.space_group_name_H-M   'P 1'
#
loop_
_entity.id
_entity.type
_entity.pdbx_description
1 polymer ?
#
loop_
_entity_poly.entity_id
_entity_poly.type
_entity_poly.pdbx_seq_one_letter_code
_entity_poly.pdbx_strand_id
1 'polypeptide(L)'
;MSSNLDQTGSADRRRRWLSVLAKAPPARLDALWQALAPTPYWTVLRRPEIGLVMLHGRISGNGQPFCAGEMTVTRAAVRLATGEMGFG
;
A
#
# COMPACT_ATOMS: atom_id res chain seq x y z
N MET A 1 6.66 -30.74 2.48
CA MET A 1 6.06 -29.99 1.35
C MET A 1 4.68 -29.47 1.74
N SER A 2 4.58 -28.63 2.78
CA SER A 2 3.30 -28.13 3.32
C SER A 2 3.50 -26.75 3.95
N SER A 3 3.60 -25.68 3.14
CA SER A 3 3.70 -24.30 3.67
C SER A 3 3.23 -23.18 2.72
N ASN A 4 2.52 -23.50 1.62
CA ASN A 4 2.11 -22.48 0.64
C ASN A 4 0.62 -22.08 0.68
N LEU A 5 -0.24 -22.83 1.37
CA LEU A 5 -1.70 -22.57 1.35
C LEU A 5 -2.12 -21.42 2.30
N ASP A 6 -1.39 -21.20 3.40
CA ASP A 6 -1.69 -20.16 4.39
C ASP A 6 -1.24 -18.75 3.96
N GLN A 7 -0.24 -18.67 3.07
CA GLN A 7 0.35 -17.41 2.64
C GLN A 7 -0.57 -16.63 1.69
N THR A 8 -1.33 -17.32 0.83
CA THR A 8 -2.24 -16.70 -0.15
C THR A 8 -3.37 -15.93 0.52
N GLY A 9 -4.00 -16.50 1.55
CA GLY A 9 -5.09 -15.84 2.29
C GLY A 9 -4.62 -14.60 3.06
N SER A 10 -3.42 -14.65 3.64
CA SER A 10 -2.80 -13.50 4.31
C SER A 10 -2.43 -12.40 3.31
N ALA A 11 -1.87 -12.77 2.15
CA ALA A 11 -1.54 -11.83 1.08
C ALA A 11 -2.78 -11.13 0.51
N ASP A 12 -3.88 -11.86 0.28
CA ASP A 12 -5.13 -11.29 -0.20
C ASP A 12 -5.78 -10.35 0.83
N ARG A 13 -5.77 -10.75 2.11
CA ARG A 13 -6.20 -9.89 3.21
C ARG A 13 -5.36 -8.61 3.25
N ARG A 14 -4.05 -8.75 3.11
CA ARG A 14 -3.10 -7.63 3.09
C ARG A 14 -3.30 -6.73 1.86
N ARG A 15 -3.64 -7.28 0.71
CA ARG A 15 -3.94 -6.49 -0.49
C ARG A 15 -5.24 -5.70 -0.32
N ARG A 16 -6.26 -6.32 0.29
CA ARG A 16 -7.60 -5.72 0.47
C ARG A 16 -7.57 -4.46 1.33
N TRP A 17 -7.09 -4.54 2.58
CA TRP A 17 -7.04 -3.38 3.47
C TRP A 17 -6.08 -2.26 2.97
N LEU A 18 -4.96 -2.58 2.30
CA LEU A 18 -4.09 -1.58 1.67
C LEU A 18 -4.81 -0.85 0.54
N SER A 19 -5.62 -1.55 -0.26
CA SER A 19 -6.43 -0.90 -1.30
C SER A 19 -7.47 0.06 -0.72
N VAL A 20 -8.03 -0.28 0.45
CA VAL A 20 -8.95 0.62 1.17
C VAL A 20 -8.22 1.87 1.65
N LEU A 21 -7.06 1.70 2.31
CA LEU A 21 -6.25 2.83 2.80
C LEU A 21 -5.80 3.76 1.67
N ALA A 22 -5.35 3.20 0.54
CA ALA A 22 -4.89 3.98 -0.62
C ALA A 22 -6.00 4.81 -1.30
N LYS A 23 -7.27 4.44 -1.11
CA LYS A 23 -8.44 5.14 -1.70
C LYS A 23 -9.19 5.99 -0.68
N ALA A 24 -8.81 5.95 0.60
CA ALA A 24 -9.52 6.64 1.66
C ALA A 24 -9.30 8.16 1.57
N PRO A 25 -10.33 8.99 1.84
CA PRO A 25 -10.14 10.43 2.00
C PRO A 25 -9.15 10.71 3.14
N PRO A 26 -8.07 11.50 2.93
CA PRO A 26 -7.01 11.69 3.92
C PRO A 26 -7.53 12.19 5.28
N ALA A 27 -8.45 13.16 5.28
CA ALA A 27 -9.04 13.70 6.50
C ALA A 27 -9.82 12.65 7.31
N ARG A 28 -10.53 11.73 6.63
CA ARG A 28 -11.27 10.66 7.30
C ARG A 28 -10.31 9.62 7.89
N LEU A 29 -9.23 9.30 7.17
CA LEU A 29 -8.22 8.36 7.66
C LEU A 29 -7.52 8.90 8.91
N ASP A 30 -7.13 10.19 8.90
CA ASP A 30 -6.50 10.83 10.06
C ASP A 30 -7.44 10.85 11.28
N ALA A 31 -8.71 11.25 11.09
CA ALA A 31 -9.69 11.24 12.18
C ALA A 31 -9.87 9.85 12.82
N LEU A 32 -9.93 8.78 12.01
CA LEU A 32 -10.03 7.41 12.51
C LEU A 32 -8.75 6.94 13.20
N TRP A 33 -7.58 7.36 12.70
CA TRP A 33 -6.29 7.05 13.31
C TRP A 33 -6.16 7.67 14.71
N GLN A 34 -6.53 8.95 14.85
CA GLN A 34 -6.53 9.63 16.16
C GLN A 34 -7.50 8.97 17.16
N ALA A 35 -8.62 8.44 16.68
CA ALA A 35 -9.61 7.76 17.52
C ALA A 35 -9.16 6.36 18.02
N LEU A 36 -8.10 5.77 17.45
CA LEU A 36 -7.65 4.40 17.76
C LEU A 36 -6.77 4.30 19.03
N ALA A 37 -6.56 5.41 19.76
CA ALA A 37 -5.59 5.50 20.86
C ALA A 37 -5.58 4.28 21.82
N PRO A 38 -4.39 3.81 22.25
CA PRO A 38 -3.08 4.41 22.03
C PRO A 38 -2.46 4.05 20.66
N THR A 39 -1.86 5.04 20.01
CA THR A 39 -1.10 4.80 18.77
C THR A 39 0.23 4.10 19.10
N PRO A 40 0.62 3.05 18.37
CA PRO A 40 1.88 2.36 18.61
C PRO A 40 3.07 3.27 18.30
N TYR A 41 4.20 3.05 18.97
CA TYR A 41 5.45 3.69 18.60
C TYR A 41 6.01 3.08 17.29
N TRP A 42 6.44 3.94 16.38
CA TRP A 42 7.01 3.54 15.11
C TRP A 42 8.18 4.46 14.71
N THR A 43 9.03 3.94 13.83
CA THR A 43 10.17 4.66 13.26
C THR A 43 10.05 4.69 11.74
N VAL A 44 10.52 5.78 11.12
CA VAL A 44 10.56 5.89 9.66
C VAL A 44 11.75 5.08 9.14
N LEU A 45 11.49 4.15 8.22
CA LEU A 45 12.52 3.48 7.43
C LEU A 45 12.78 4.20 6.10
N ARG A 46 11.71 4.69 5.48
CA ARG A 46 11.72 5.50 4.26
C ARG A 46 10.72 6.64 4.45
N ARG A 47 11.20 7.87 4.35
CA ARG A 47 10.32 9.05 4.39
C ARG A 47 9.36 9.03 3.18
N PRO A 48 8.22 9.73 3.24
CA PRO A 48 7.35 9.87 2.08
C PRO A 48 8.11 10.47 0.90
N GLU A 49 8.22 9.69 -0.18
CA GLU A 49 8.91 10.05 -1.42
C GLU A 49 7.88 10.11 -2.55
N ILE A 50 7.71 11.28 -3.16
CA ILE A 50 6.86 11.47 -4.35
C ILE A 50 7.69 11.15 -5.59
N GLY A 51 7.17 10.27 -6.43
CA GLY A 51 7.79 9.90 -7.71
C GLY A 51 6.74 9.60 -8.77
N LEU A 52 7.18 8.98 -9.86
CA LEU A 52 6.33 8.63 -11.00
C LEU A 52 6.29 7.11 -11.21
N VAL A 53 5.15 6.62 -11.71
CA VAL A 53 4.99 5.26 -12.21
C VAL A 53 4.49 5.31 -13.64
N MET A 54 5.02 4.42 -14.47
CA MET A 54 4.57 4.25 -15.85
C MET A 54 3.22 3.52 -15.87
N LEU A 55 2.24 4.14 -16.50
CA LEU A 55 0.94 3.53 -16.74
C LEU A 55 1.00 2.68 -18.00
N HIS A 56 0.52 1.45 -17.91
CA HIS A 56 0.38 0.57 -19.07
C HIS A 56 -1.10 0.36 -19.39
N GLY A 57 -1.49 0.71 -20.62
CA GLY A 57 -2.79 0.36 -21.18
C GLY A 57 -2.72 -0.95 -21.97
N ARG A 58 -3.87 -1.53 -22.34
CA ARG A 58 -3.97 -2.65 -23.29
C ARG A 58 -4.92 -2.29 -24.41
N ILE A 59 -4.51 -2.49 -25.66
CA ILE A 59 -5.37 -2.25 -26.84
C ILE A 59 -6.64 -3.09 -26.69
N SER A 60 -7.81 -2.48 -26.79
CA SER A 60 -9.11 -3.15 -26.66
C SER A 60 -9.28 -3.99 -25.37
N GLY A 61 -8.54 -3.67 -24.30
CA GLY A 61 -8.64 -4.33 -22.98
C GLY A 61 -7.87 -5.64 -22.83
N ASN A 62 -7.61 -6.38 -23.91
CA ASN A 62 -6.88 -7.67 -23.87
C ASN A 62 -5.65 -7.74 -24.80
N GLY A 63 -5.47 -6.76 -25.69
CA GLY A 63 -4.36 -6.69 -26.64
C GLY A 63 -3.01 -6.37 -26.00
N GLN A 64 -2.00 -6.10 -26.83
CA GLN A 64 -0.64 -5.84 -26.36
C GLN A 64 -0.57 -4.62 -25.42
N PRO A 65 0.30 -4.67 -24.39
CA PRO A 65 0.50 -3.52 -23.50
C PRO A 65 1.18 -2.37 -24.25
N PHE A 66 0.81 -1.14 -23.92
CA PHE A 66 1.49 0.08 -24.42
C PHE A 66 1.64 1.11 -23.28
N CYS A 67 2.61 2.00 -23.40
CA CYS A 67 2.81 3.09 -22.44
C CYS A 67 1.67 4.12 -22.58
N ALA A 68 0.85 4.26 -21.55
CA ALA A 68 -0.30 5.16 -21.50
C ALA A 68 -0.02 6.49 -20.78
N GLY A 69 1.23 6.72 -20.36
CA GLY A 69 1.67 7.92 -19.65
C GLY A 69 2.27 7.61 -18.28
N GLU A 70 2.32 8.62 -17.43
CA GLU A 70 2.87 8.53 -16.08
C GLU A 70 1.86 9.04 -15.05
N MET A 71 1.92 8.50 -13.83
CA MET A 71 1.14 8.96 -12.69
C MET A 71 2.04 9.18 -11.49
N THR A 72 1.70 10.18 -10.67
CA THR A 72 2.39 10.38 -9.39
C THR A 72 2.04 9.27 -8.40
N VAL A 73 3.05 8.84 -7.66
CA VAL A 73 2.92 7.91 -6.53
C VAL A 73 3.72 8.46 -5.36
N THR A 74 3.24 8.24 -4.14
CA THR A 74 4.05 8.44 -2.94
C THR A 74 4.38 7.09 -2.34
N ARG A 75 5.62 6.91 -1.86
CA ARG A 75 6.05 5.67 -1.19
C ARG A 75 6.65 6.00 0.17
N ALA A 76 6.32 5.20 1.18
CA ALA A 76 6.84 5.31 2.53
C ALA A 76 6.98 3.94 3.18
N ALA A 77 7.87 3.84 4.17
CA ALA A 77 8.01 2.63 4.97
C ALA A 77 8.29 2.97 6.42
N VAL A 78 7.67 2.23 7.33
CA VAL A 78 7.81 2.39 8.78
C VAL A 78 8.06 1.04 9.44
N ARG A 79 8.61 1.07 10.66
CA ARG A 79 8.79 -0.11 11.49
C ARG A 79 8.27 0.14 12.90
N LEU A 80 7.47 -0.79 13.41
CA LEU A 80 7.00 -0.77 14.80
C LEU A 80 8.12 -1.11 15.77
N ALA A 81 7.97 -0.74 17.04
CA ALA A 81 8.91 -1.12 18.10
C ALA A 81 9.10 -2.65 18.24
N THR A 82 8.05 -3.41 17.91
CA THR A 82 7.99 -4.88 17.91
C THR A 82 8.68 -5.53 16.70
N GLY A 83 9.10 -4.74 15.71
CA GLY A 83 9.91 -5.18 14.57
C GLY A 83 9.15 -5.33 13.24
N GLU A 84 7.81 -5.35 13.25
CA GLU A 84 7.00 -5.45 12.03
C GLU A 84 7.17 -4.21 11.14
N MET A 85 7.17 -4.44 9.82
CA MET A 85 7.33 -3.39 8.81
C MET A 85 6.02 -3.07 8.09
N GLY A 86 5.73 -1.77 7.96
CA GLY A 86 4.63 -1.21 7.19
C GLY A 86 5.13 -0.56 5.90
N PHE A 87 4.33 -0.69 4.83
CA PHE A 87 4.63 -0.12 3.51
C PHE A 87 3.36 0.56 2.98
N GLY A 88 3.54 1.72 2.36
CA GLY A 88 2.47 2.53 1.76
C GLY A 88 3.00 3.38 0.61
#